data_AF-A0A349L010-F1
#
_entry.id   AF-A0A349L010-F1
#
_cell.length_a   1.000
_cell.length_b   1.000
_cell.length_c   1.000
_cell.angle_alpha   90.00
_cell.angle_beta   90.00
_cell.angle_gamma   90.00
#
_symmetry.space_group_name_H-M   'P 1'
#
loop_
_entity.id
_entity.type
_entity.pdbx_description
1 polymer ?
#
loop_
_entity_poly.entity_id
_entity_poly.type
_entity_poly.pdbx_seq_one_letter_code
_entity_poly.pdbx_strand_id
1 'polypeptide(L)'
;PLASTDSRDLLLGLALPFGVHTVVATYVRKDDKTARNQDARQSALAYMYAFSKRTDVYTSYALISNKNGAAYTEGNSEEPGTGNKQFTVGLRHRF
;
A
#
# COMPACT_ATOMS: atom_id res chain seq x y z
N PRO A 1 16.57 -1.90 9.21
CA PRO A 1 17.05 -1.14 8.04
C PRO A 1 17.73 0.17 8.46
N LEU A 2 18.73 0.62 7.70
CA LEU A 2 19.34 1.92 7.92
C LEU A 2 18.66 2.91 6.98
N ALA A 3 18.41 4.13 7.48
CA ALA A 3 17.79 5.16 6.66
C ALA A 3 18.66 5.44 5.43
N SER A 4 18.05 5.38 4.25
CA SER A 4 18.71 5.79 3.01
C SER A 4 18.82 7.31 3.01
N THR A 5 20.00 7.82 2.66
CA THR A 5 20.27 9.26 2.48
C THR A 5 20.10 9.70 1.02
N ASP A 6 19.93 8.75 0.10
CA ASP A 6 19.71 8.99 -1.33
C ASP A 6 18.90 7.84 -1.93
N SER A 7 17.71 8.15 -2.45
CA SER A 7 16.83 7.14 -3.03
C SER A 7 15.99 7.73 -4.17
N ARG A 8 15.63 6.88 -5.12
CA ARG A 8 14.65 7.20 -6.16
C ARG A 8 13.40 6.35 -5.98
N ASP A 9 12.29 7.03 -5.77
CA ASP A 9 11.01 6.37 -5.49
C ASP A 9 10.04 6.57 -6.66
N LEU A 10 9.26 5.53 -6.98
CA LEU A 10 8.18 5.54 -7.96
C LEU A 10 6.90 5.10 -7.27
N LEU A 11 5.81 5.85 -7.48
CA LEU A 11 4.48 5.47 -7.05
C LEU A 11 3.53 5.50 -8.25
N LEU A 12 2.80 4.41 -8.45
CA LEU A 12 1.76 4.28 -9.46
C LEU A 12 0.48 3.82 -8.79
N GLY A 13 -0.64 4.41 -9.23
CA GLY A 13 -1.98 4.06 -8.77
C GLY A 13 -2.97 4.05 -9.92
N LEU A 14 -3.85 3.06 -9.93
CA LEU A 14 -4.94 2.92 -10.88
C LEU A 14 -6.23 2.71 -10.09
N ALA A 15 -7.27 3.46 -10.43
CA ALA A 15 -8.62 3.27 -9.90
C ALA A 15 -9.60 3.04 -11.05
N LEU A 16 -10.34 1.95 -10.97
CA LEU A 16 -11.35 1.55 -11.96
C LEU A 16 -12.72 1.52 -11.28
N PRO A 17 -13.52 2.59 -11.39
CA PRO A 17 -14.90 2.58 -10.96
C PRO A 17 -15.79 1.90 -12.01
N PHE A 18 -16.72 1.05 -11.56
CA PHE A 18 -17.75 0.43 -12.40
C PHE A 18 -19.02 0.18 -11.60
N GLY A 19 -20.08 0.95 -11.88
CA GLY A 19 -21.30 0.92 -11.07
C GLY A 19 -21.03 1.28 -9.62
N VAL A 20 -21.48 0.42 -8.69
CA VAL A 20 -21.24 0.57 -7.24
C VAL A 20 -19.88 0.03 -6.77
N HIS A 21 -19.08 -0.48 -7.71
CA HIS A 21 -17.80 -1.13 -7.44
C HIS A 21 -16.64 -0.18 -7.75
N THR A 22 -15.55 -0.30 -7.01
CA THR A 22 -14.28 0.33 -7.38
C THR A 22 -13.15 -0.63 -7.06
N VAL A 23 -12.29 -0.88 -8.04
CA VAL A 23 -11.03 -1.62 -7.85
C VAL A 23 -9.88 -0.63 -7.90
N VAL A 24 -8.97 -0.73 -6.94
CA VAL A 24 -7.77 0.09 -6.88
C VAL A 24 -6.54 -0.83 -6.85
N ALA A 25 -5.59 -0.55 -7.71
CA ALA A 25 -4.29 -1.21 -7.70
C ALA A 25 -3.19 -0.16 -7.50
N THR A 26 -2.22 -0.45 -6.65
CA THR A 26 -1.07 0.41 -6.43
C THR A 26 0.24 -0.35 -6.52
N TYR A 27 1.28 0.35 -6.94
CA TYR A 27 2.63 -0.14 -6.98
C TYR A 27 3.58 0.96 -6.53
N VAL A 28 4.41 0.67 -5.53
CA VAL A 28 5.47 1.56 -5.08
C VAL A 28 6.79 0.84 -5.23
N ARG A 29 7.81 1.53 -5.75
CA ARG A 29 9.18 1.04 -5.77
C ARG A 29 10.08 2.08 -5.13
N LYS A 30 10.88 1.63 -4.17
CA LYS A 30 12.01 2.36 -3.61
C LYS A 30 13.31 1.75 -4.13
N ASP A 31 14.15 2.60 -4.69
CA ASP A 31 15.47 2.27 -5.25
C ASP A 31 16.51 3.05 -4.43
N ASP A 32 17.13 2.39 -3.44
CA ASP A 32 18.11 3.01 -2.54
C ASP A 32 19.44 3.16 -3.27
N LYS A 33 19.90 4.41 -3.43
CA LYS A 33 21.11 4.74 -4.19
C LYS A 33 22.37 4.80 -3.34
N THR A 34 22.24 4.56 -2.03
CA THR A 34 23.41 4.39 -1.17
C THR A 34 24.12 3.05 -1.46
N ALA A 35 25.32 2.88 -0.92
CA ALA A 35 26.08 1.63 -1.04
C ALA A 35 25.34 0.38 -0.49
N ARG A 36 24.30 0.56 0.33
CA ARG A 36 23.54 -0.55 0.91
C ARG A 36 22.45 -1.09 -0.03
N ASN A 37 21.97 -0.27 -0.96
CA ASN A 37 21.00 -0.67 -1.98
C ASN A 37 19.76 -1.37 -1.37
N GLN A 38 19.26 -0.88 -0.23
CA GLN A 38 18.14 -1.45 0.52
C GLN A 38 16.78 -1.19 -0.16
N ASP A 39 16.57 -1.81 -1.31
CA ASP A 39 15.38 -1.66 -2.14
C ASP A 39 14.11 -2.25 -1.51
N ALA A 40 12.96 -1.68 -1.88
CA ALA A 40 11.64 -2.21 -1.56
C ALA A 40 10.67 -2.06 -2.73
N ARG A 41 9.75 -3.03 -2.86
CA ARG A 41 8.65 -2.97 -3.81
C ARG A 41 7.36 -3.32 -3.11
N GLN A 42 6.41 -2.40 -3.09
CA GLN A 42 5.09 -2.58 -2.53
C GLN A 42 4.07 -2.76 -3.64
N SER A 43 3.13 -3.68 -3.46
CA SER A 43 1.99 -3.84 -4.36
C SER A 43 0.75 -4.05 -3.52
N ALA A 44 -0.33 -3.35 -3.88
CA ALA A 44 -1.61 -3.54 -3.21
C ALA A 44 -2.77 -3.61 -4.20
N LEU A 45 -3.78 -4.37 -3.81
CA LEU A 45 -5.06 -4.45 -4.48
C LEU A 45 -6.15 -4.17 -3.45
N ALA A 46 -7.06 -3.27 -3.78
CA ALA A 46 -8.23 -2.96 -2.96
C ALA A 46 -9.50 -3.05 -3.79
N TYR A 47 -10.57 -3.44 -3.12
CA TYR A 47 -11.91 -3.50 -3.67
C TYR A 47 -12.88 -2.82 -2.72
N MET A 48 -13.77 -2.01 -3.28
CA MET A 48 -14.73 -1.21 -2.56
C MET A 48 -16.12 -1.44 -3.16
N TYR A 49 -17.12 -1.55 -2.29
CA TYR A 49 -18.53 -1.67 -2.65
C TYR A 49 -19.32 -0.56 -1.97
N ALA A 50 -19.93 0.32 -2.77
CA ALA A 50 -20.75 1.42 -2.29
C ALA A 50 -22.21 0.97 -2.09
N PHE A 51 -22.67 0.93 -0.84
CA PHE A 51 -24.09 0.77 -0.52
C PHE A 51 -24.89 2.03 -0.81
N SER A 52 -24.25 3.20 -0.67
CA SER A 52 -24.84 4.51 -0.97
C SER A 52 -23.73 5.53 -1.27
N LYS A 53 -24.12 6.80 -1.51
CA LYS A 53 -23.16 7.92 -1.58
C LYS A 53 -22.37 8.13 -0.29
N ARG A 54 -22.89 7.63 0.84
CA ARG A 54 -22.34 7.87 2.19
C ARG A 54 -21.73 6.63 2.82
N THR A 55 -22.14 5.42 2.43
CA THR A 55 -21.70 4.17 3.06
C THR A 55 -21.05 3.24 2.04
N ASP A 56 -19.84 2.79 2.34
CA ASP A 56 -19.13 1.76 1.57
C ASP A 56 -18.42 0.77 2.48
N VAL A 57 -18.26 -0.47 2.01
CA VAL A 57 -17.34 -1.45 2.60
C VAL A 57 -16.17 -1.65 1.66
N TYR A 58 -15.02 -1.97 2.22
CA TYR A 58 -13.82 -2.20 1.45
C TYR A 58 -12.95 -3.29 2.06
N THR A 59 -12.15 -3.90 1.21
CA THR A 59 -11.06 -4.78 1.60
C THR A 59 -9.85 -4.49 0.75
N SER A 60 -8.67 -4.77 1.30
CA SER A 60 -7.43 -4.68 0.54
C SER A 60 -6.41 -5.72 1.02
N TYR A 61 -5.47 -6.00 0.14
CA TYR A 61 -4.29 -6.77 0.44
C TYR A 61 -3.06 -6.06 -0.11
N ALA A 62 -2.05 -5.89 0.72
CA ALA A 62 -0.79 -5.26 0.37
C ALA A 62 0.37 -6.17 0.75
N LEU A 63 1.46 -6.09 -0.02
CA LEU A 63 2.69 -6.83 0.21
C LEU A 63 3.91 -6.00 -0.17
N ILE A 64 4.97 -6.12 0.62
CA ILE A 64 6.28 -5.51 0.39
C ILE A 64 7.32 -6.63 0.17
N SER A 65 8.02 -6.55 -0.95
CA SER A 65 9.24 -7.30 -1.21
C SER A 65 10.45 -6.44 -0.89
N ASN A 66 11.12 -6.77 0.21
CA ASN A 66 12.35 -6.13 0.67
C ASN A 66 13.58 -6.83 0.08
N LYS A 67 14.64 -6.08 -0.22
CA LYS A 67 15.94 -6.60 -0.67
C LYS A 67 17.10 -6.03 0.13
N ASN A 68 18.25 -6.71 0.13
CA ASN A 68 19.50 -6.23 0.72
C ASN A 68 19.38 -5.78 2.20
N GLY A 69 18.63 -6.53 3.00
CA GLY A 69 18.41 -6.24 4.42
C GLY A 69 17.49 -5.05 4.70
N ALA A 70 16.77 -4.56 3.68
CA ALA A 70 15.61 -3.70 3.89
C ALA A 70 14.58 -4.43 4.78
N ALA A 71 13.88 -3.67 5.61
CA ALA A 71 12.89 -4.19 6.54
C ALA A 71 11.70 -3.24 6.64
N TYR A 72 11.19 -2.80 5.49
CA TYR A 72 9.96 -2.03 5.42
C TYR A 72 8.77 -2.92 5.76
N THR A 73 7.84 -2.37 6.51
CA THR A 73 6.62 -3.02 6.98
C THR A 73 5.40 -2.34 6.37
N GLU A 74 4.35 -3.10 6.17
CA GLU A 74 3.02 -2.58 5.84
C GLU A 74 2.35 -2.15 7.14
N GLY A 75 2.03 -0.87 7.22
CA GLY A 75 1.32 -0.27 8.35
C GLY A 75 0.17 0.61 7.86
N ASN A 76 -0.40 1.35 8.80
CA ASN A 76 -1.51 2.26 8.56
C ASN A 76 -1.26 3.59 9.30
N SER A 77 -2.32 4.36 9.56
CA SER A 77 -2.16 5.69 10.18
C SER A 77 -1.97 5.59 11.70
N GLU A 78 -2.20 4.40 12.26
CA GLU A 78 -2.21 4.10 13.67
C GLU A 78 -0.94 3.38 14.13
N GLU A 79 -0.34 2.55 13.26
CA GLU A 79 0.83 1.75 13.58
C GLU A 79 1.75 1.48 12.36
N PRO A 80 3.08 1.34 12.55
CA PRO A 80 4.06 1.23 11.46
C PRO A 80 4.08 -0.11 10.72
N GLY A 81 3.35 -1.11 11.21
CA GLY A 81 3.36 -2.48 10.72
C GLY A 81 4.28 -3.38 11.52
N THR A 82 3.92 -4.65 11.64
CA THR A 82 4.80 -5.71 12.20
C THR A 82 5.35 -6.66 11.14
N GLY A 83 4.88 -6.55 9.91
CA GLY A 83 5.26 -7.44 8.81
C GLY A 83 5.16 -6.76 7.46
N ASN A 84 5.59 -7.45 6.42
CA ASN A 84 5.60 -6.95 5.05
C ASN A 84 4.33 -7.31 4.26
N LYS A 85 3.26 -7.70 4.94
CA LYS A 85 1.97 -8.07 4.35
C LYS A 85 0.87 -7.53 5.24
N GLN A 86 -0.17 -6.98 4.63
CA GLN A 86 -1.32 -6.49 5.35
C GLN A 86 -2.60 -6.88 4.61
N PHE A 87 -3.56 -7.40 5.37
CA PHE A 87 -4.92 -7.56 4.93
C PHE A 87 -5.80 -6.59 5.71
N THR A 88 -6.69 -5.89 5.01
CA THR A 88 -7.58 -4.91 5.62
C THR A 88 -9.02 -5.21 5.20
N VAL A 89 -9.93 -5.04 6.14
CA VAL A 89 -11.37 -4.98 5.89
C VAL A 89 -11.92 -3.81 6.70
N GLY A 90 -12.85 -3.05 6.10
CA GLY A 90 -13.41 -1.89 6.77
C GLY A 90 -14.76 -1.48 6.21
N LEU A 91 -15.44 -0.66 7.00
CA LEU A 91 -16.65 0.05 6.62
C LEU A 91 -16.38 1.54 6.78
N ARG A 92 -16.83 2.33 5.81
CA ARG A 92 -16.74 3.78 5.86
C ARG A 92 -18.14 4.38 5.74
N HIS A 93 -18.46 5.29 6.65
CA HIS A 93 -19.68 6.09 6.62
C HIS A 93 -19.32 7.59 6.65
N ARG A 94 -19.93 8.39 5.78
CA ARG A 94 -19.69 9.84 5.63
C ARG A 94 -20.97 10.63 5.96
N PHE A 95 -20.91 11.49 6.97
CA PHE A 95 -22.03 12.33 7.44
C PHE A 95 -22.20 13.61 6.63
#